data_AF-A0A0J0XKN0-F1
#
_entry.id   AF-A0A0J0XKN0-F1
#
_cell.length_a   1.000
_cell.length_b   1.000
_cell.length_c   1.000
_cell.angle_alpha   90.00
_cell.angle_beta   90.00
_cell.angle_gamma   90.00
#
_symmetry.space_group_name_H-M   'P 1'
#
loop_
_entity.id
_entity.type
_entity.pdbx_description
1 polymer ?
#
loop_
_entity_poly.entity_id
_entity_poly.type
_entity_poly.pdbx_seq_one_letter_code
_entity_poly.pdbx_strand_id
1 'polypeptide(L)'
;MGEREDERALNLAFQTLLDGTREATEQRVELTALRKLCSRGIPSQPAFVRPLAYSLVLGVLPPEKRAWKRTRRAQREKYYVSLHMPELILESRSRGHAGAGCCAIGRSPTAFL
;
A
#
# COMPACT_ATOMS: atom_id res chain seq x y z
N MET A 1 -27.50 9.72 21.15
CA MET A 1 -27.15 8.28 21.23
C MET A 1 -26.45 7.75 19.98
N GLY A 2 -26.56 8.38 18.80
CA GLY A 2 -26.08 7.83 17.52
C GLY A 2 -24.56 7.81 17.26
N GLU A 3 -23.77 8.74 17.81
CA GLU A 3 -22.33 8.84 17.48
C GLU A 3 -21.52 7.57 17.83
N ARG A 4 -21.92 6.85 18.88
CA ARG A 4 -21.28 5.59 19.27
C ARG A 4 -21.64 4.42 18.35
N GLU A 5 -22.82 4.45 17.73
CA GLU A 5 -23.25 3.44 16.76
C GLU A 5 -22.53 3.68 15.43
N ASP A 6 -22.39 4.95 15.03
CA ASP A 6 -21.62 5.35 13.85
C ASP A 6 -20.14 4.95 13.98
N GLU A 7 -19.53 5.17 15.14
CA GLU A 7 -18.15 4.75 15.40
C GLU A 7 -17.99 3.22 15.36
N ARG A 8 -18.95 2.47 15.91
CA ARG A 8 -18.97 1.00 15.83
C ARG A 8 -19.10 0.50 14.40
N ALA A 9 -20.01 1.10 13.62
CA ALA A 9 -20.20 0.76 12.21
C ALA A 9 -18.95 1.07 11.39
N LEU A 10 -18.31 2.21 11.64
CA LEU A 10 -17.05 2.60 11.01
C LEU A 10 -15.93 1.60 11.34
N ASN A 11 -15.78 1.23 12.60
CA ASN A 11 -14.81 0.23 13.05
C ASN A 11 -15.01 -1.11 12.34
N LEU A 12 -16.24 -1.57 12.22
CA LEU A 12 -16.59 -2.83 11.58
C LEU A 12 -16.34 -2.78 10.07
N ALA A 13 -16.63 -1.64 9.43
CA ALA A 13 -16.29 -1.41 8.02
C ALA A 13 -14.77 -1.44 7.76
N PHE A 14 -13.97 -0.84 8.65
CA PHE A 14 -12.51 -0.92 8.55
C PHE A 14 -11.99 -2.35 8.76
N GLN A 15 -12.53 -3.07 9.73
CA GLN A 15 -12.11 -4.46 10.01
C GLN A 15 -12.43 -5.39 8.84
N THR A 16 -13.63 -5.28 8.26
CA THR A 16 -14.03 -6.09 7.10
C THR A 16 -13.18 -5.78 5.86
N LEU A 17 -12.96 -4.50 5.56
CA LEU A 17 -12.17 -4.08 4.40
C LEU A 17 -10.69 -4.47 4.55
N LEU A 18 -10.12 -4.25 5.75
CA LEU A 18 -8.71 -4.49 6.06
C LEU A 18 -8.43 -5.89 6.58
N ASP A 19 -9.42 -6.79 6.57
CA ASP A 19 -9.22 -8.17 6.99
C ASP A 19 -8.13 -8.82 6.13
N GLY A 20 -6.98 -9.05 6.75
CA GLY A 20 -5.78 -9.60 6.14
C GLY A 20 -5.66 -11.11 6.33
N THR A 21 -6.68 -11.76 6.87
CA THR A 21 -6.73 -13.22 6.95
C THR A 21 -6.71 -13.83 5.56
N ARG A 22 -6.19 -15.06 5.46
CA ARG A 22 -6.07 -15.76 4.19
C ARG A 22 -7.44 -16.15 3.61
N GLU A 23 -8.45 -16.21 4.47
CA GLU A 23 -9.85 -16.54 4.18
C GLU A 23 -10.69 -15.33 3.76
N ALA A 24 -10.13 -14.10 3.82
CA ALA A 24 -10.85 -12.91 3.40
C ALA A 24 -11.36 -13.06 1.96
N THR A 25 -12.66 -12.85 1.79
CA THR A 25 -13.39 -12.96 0.50
C THR A 25 -12.73 -12.10 -0.57
N GLU A 26 -12.22 -10.93 -0.19
CA GLU A 26 -11.49 -10.01 -1.06
C GLU A 26 -10.02 -9.93 -0.68
N GLN A 27 -9.16 -10.41 -1.58
CA GLN A 27 -7.70 -10.42 -1.43
C GLN A 27 -7.03 -9.09 -1.87
N ARG A 28 -7.82 -8.17 -2.42
CA ARG A 28 -7.41 -6.85 -2.88
C ARG A 28 -8.26 -5.80 -2.18
N VAL A 29 -7.64 -4.73 -1.70
CA VAL A 29 -8.34 -3.62 -1.06
C VAL A 29 -8.77 -2.60 -2.10
N GLU A 30 -10.06 -2.27 -2.11
CA GLU A 30 -10.60 -1.15 -2.88
C GLU A 30 -10.18 0.19 -2.25
N LEU A 31 -9.18 0.84 -2.87
CA LEU A 31 -8.62 2.10 -2.37
C LEU A 31 -9.62 3.27 -2.43
N THR A 32 -10.55 3.23 -3.38
CA THR A 32 -11.62 4.24 -3.50
C THR A 32 -12.57 4.17 -2.31
N ALA A 33 -12.99 2.96 -1.92
CA ALA A 33 -13.78 2.72 -0.73
C ALA A 33 -13.02 3.10 0.55
N LEU A 34 -11.73 2.72 0.64
CA LEU A 34 -10.88 3.10 1.76
C LEU A 34 -10.80 4.61 1.94
N ARG A 35 -10.60 5.38 0.86
CA ARG A 35 -10.54 6.86 0.93
C ARG A 35 -11.86 7.47 1.40
N LYS A 36 -13.01 6.95 0.96
CA LYS A 36 -14.34 7.36 1.43
C LYS A 36 -14.55 7.05 2.91
N LEU A 37 -14.04 5.92 3.39
CA LEU A 37 -14.07 5.60 4.82
C LEU A 37 -13.16 6.54 5.61
N CYS A 38 -11.94 6.80 5.13
CA CYS A 38 -11.01 7.74 5.76
C CYS A 38 -11.55 9.17 5.82
N SER A 39 -12.38 9.62 4.86
CA SER A 39 -12.99 10.96 4.93
C SER A 39 -14.01 11.13 6.04
N ARG A 40 -14.58 10.04 6.57
CA ARG A 40 -15.47 10.08 7.76
C ARG A 40 -14.68 10.11 9.08
N GLY A 41 -13.36 9.96 9.00
CA GLY A 41 -12.47 9.79 10.14
C GLY A 41 -11.84 8.40 10.14
N ILE A 42 -10.64 8.31 10.70
CA ILE A 42 -9.96 7.03 10.93
C ILE A 42 -10.06 6.74 12.42
N PRO A 43 -10.70 5.63 12.82
CA PRO A 43 -10.89 5.33 14.22
C PRO A 43 -9.54 5.11 14.92
N SER A 44 -9.44 5.57 16.16
CA SER A 44 -8.24 5.41 17.00
C SER A 44 -8.08 3.99 17.51
N GLN A 45 -9.18 3.24 17.62
CA GLN A 45 -9.20 1.85 18.05
C GLN A 45 -9.72 0.95 16.93
N PRO A 46 -9.08 -0.19 16.65
CA PRO A 46 -7.83 -0.65 17.25
C PRO A 46 -6.59 0.05 16.66
N ALA A 47 -5.56 0.26 17.48
CA ALA A 47 -4.42 1.15 17.19
C ALA A 47 -3.62 0.81 15.91
N PHE A 48 -3.75 -0.41 15.37
CA PHE A 48 -3.07 -0.84 14.14
C PHE A 48 -3.81 -0.43 12.86
N VAL A 49 -5.09 -0.07 12.92
CA VAL A 49 -5.89 0.28 11.74
C VAL A 49 -5.41 1.59 11.13
N ARG A 50 -5.15 2.59 11.96
CA ARG A 50 -4.70 3.92 11.51
C ARG A 50 -3.38 3.89 10.72
N PRO A 51 -2.28 3.30 11.23
CA PRO A 51 -1.05 3.22 10.45
C PRO A 51 -1.21 2.37 9.19
N LEU A 52 -2.08 1.36 9.20
CA LEU A 52 -2.32 0.48 8.05
C LEU A 52 -3.13 1.19 6.96
N ALA A 53 -4.20 1.91 7.33
CA ALA A 53 -5.00 2.73 6.44
C ALA A 53 -4.14 3.82 5.77
N TYR A 54 -3.33 4.55 6.54
CA TYR A 54 -2.41 5.54 5.97
C TYR A 54 -1.38 4.91 5.04
N SER A 55 -0.82 3.75 5.38
CA SER A 55 0.15 3.07 4.52
C SER A 55 -0.44 2.68 3.16
N LEU A 56 -1.72 2.33 3.11
CA LEU A 56 -2.43 2.03 1.86
C LEU A 56 -2.79 3.30 1.08
N VAL A 57 -3.29 4.33 1.75
CA VAL A 57 -3.67 5.59 1.11
C VAL A 57 -2.45 6.30 0.52
N LEU A 58 -1.31 6.25 1.22
CA LEU A 58 -0.03 6.82 0.77
C LEU A 58 0.69 5.96 -0.29
N GLY A 59 0.17 4.77 -0.61
CA GLY A 59 0.79 3.86 -1.58
C GLY A 59 2.09 3.20 -1.11
N VAL A 60 2.38 3.23 0.20
CA VAL A 60 3.51 2.51 0.80
C VAL A 60 3.27 1.00 0.74
N LEU A 61 2.00 0.60 0.88
CA LEU A 61 1.55 -0.77 0.72
C LEU A 61 0.78 -0.95 -0.59
N PRO A 62 0.98 -2.09 -1.28
CA PRO A 62 0.17 -2.44 -2.44
C PRO A 62 -1.27 -2.77 -2.00
N PRO A 63 -2.27 -2.62 -2.90
CA PRO A 63 -3.64 -3.00 -2.61
C PRO A 63 -3.81 -4.52 -2.41
N GLU A 64 -2.89 -5.34 -2.92
CA GLU A 64 -2.87 -6.80 -2.72
C GLU A 64 -2.47 -7.17 -1.28
N LYS A 65 -3.42 -7.73 -0.52
CA LYS A 65 -3.22 -8.09 0.90
C LYS A 65 -2.10 -9.11 1.11
N ARG A 66 -1.96 -10.06 0.17
CA ARG A 66 -0.91 -11.09 0.18
C ARG A 66 0.51 -10.50 0.17
N ALA A 67 0.68 -9.36 -0.49
CA ALA A 67 1.97 -8.72 -0.64
C ALA A 67 2.34 -7.83 0.56
N TRP A 68 1.43 -7.58 1.51
CA TRP A 68 1.68 -6.66 2.62
C TRP A 68 2.85 -7.08 3.49
N LYS A 69 2.93 -8.36 3.89
CA LYS A 69 4.02 -8.84 4.75
C LYS A 69 5.39 -8.71 4.05
N ARG A 70 5.46 -9.15 2.79
CA ARG A 70 6.69 -9.07 1.98
C ARG A 70 7.12 -7.63 1.75
N THR A 71 6.18 -6.76 1.39
CA THR A 71 6.48 -5.35 1.09
C THR A 71 6.94 -4.60 2.33
N ARG A 72 6.30 -4.79 3.49
CA ARG A 72 6.76 -4.17 4.75
C ARG A 72 8.17 -4.60 5.12
N ARG A 73 8.49 -5.89 4.96
CA ARG A 73 9.84 -6.39 5.23
C ARG A 73 10.85 -5.76 4.29
N ALA A 74 10.57 -5.75 2.99
CA ALA A 74 11.46 -5.16 1.99
C ALA A 74 11.66 -3.65 2.19
N GLN A 75 10.61 -2.91 2.56
CA GLN A 75 10.73 -1.47 2.84
C GLN A 75 11.60 -1.20 4.08
N ARG A 76 11.46 -1.99 5.14
CA ARG A 76 12.31 -1.87 6.34
C ARG A 76 13.76 -2.20 6.01
N GLU A 77 14.00 -3.26 5.26
CA GLU A 77 15.33 -3.65 4.82
C GLU A 77 15.99 -2.56 3.97
N LYS A 78 15.28 -2.00 2.99
CA LYS A 78 15.75 -0.85 2.21
C LYS A 78 16.10 0.36 3.09
N TYR A 79 15.28 0.65 4.09
CA TYR A 79 15.54 1.73 5.04
C TYR A 79 16.83 1.48 5.84
N TYR A 80 17.01 0.27 6.39
CA TYR A 80 18.23 -0.07 7.13
C TYR A 80 19.48 -0.04 6.25
N VAL A 81 19.40 -0.55 5.01
CA VAL A 81 20.50 -0.45 4.04
C VAL A 81 20.83 1.02 3.76
N SER A 82 19.82 1.86 3.53
CA SER A 82 20.03 3.28 3.26
C SER A 82 20.62 4.04 4.45
N LEU A 83 20.28 3.66 5.67
CA LEU A 83 20.85 4.28 6.87
C LEU A 83 22.29 3.85 7.14
N HIS A 84 22.62 2.58 6.94
CA HIS A 84 23.92 2.03 7.31
C HIS A 84 24.96 2.14 6.18
N MET A 85 24.54 2.31 4.92
CA MET A 85 25.43 2.37 3.75
C MET A 85 25.18 3.60 2.87
N PRO A 86 25.43 4.83 3.36
CA PRO A 86 25.25 6.04 2.55
C PRO A 86 26.18 6.11 1.33
N GLU A 87 27.39 5.53 1.38
CA GLU A 87 28.35 5.59 0.26
C GLU A 87 27.96 4.74 -0.96
N LEU A 88 27.34 3.58 -0.79
CA LEU A 88 27.00 2.67 -1.91
C LEU A 88 25.85 3.18 -2.79
N ILE A 89 25.01 4.07 -2.28
CA ILE A 89 23.85 4.62 -3.03
C ILE A 89 24.30 5.63 -4.10
N LEU A 90 25.38 6.37 -3.86
CA LEU A 90 25.93 7.32 -4.83
C LEU A 90 26.53 6.60 -6.05
N GLU A 91 27.20 5.48 -5.84
CA GLU A 91 27.89 4.75 -6.90
C GLU A 91 26.92 4.10 -7.92
N SER A 92 25.77 3.63 -7.43
CA SER A 92 24.73 2.99 -8.25
C SER A 92 24.00 4.00 -9.16
N ARG A 93 23.98 5.28 -8.78
CA ARG A 93 23.36 6.36 -9.58
C ARG A 93 24.27 6.86 -10.70
N SER A 94 25.60 6.74 -10.53
CA SER A 94 26.58 7.17 -11.53
C SER A 94 26.77 6.14 -12.67
N ARG A 95 26.46 4.85 -12.44
CA ARG A 95 26.57 3.78 -13.46
C ARG A 95 25.32 3.62 -14.35
N GLY A 96 24.26 4.40 -14.11
CA GLY A 96 23.00 4.32 -14.88
C GLY A 96 22.93 5.21 -16.14
N HIS A 97 24.03 5.84 -16.57
CA HIS A 97 24.01 6.78 -17.72
C HIS A 97 24.91 6.39 -18.90
N ALA A 98 25.32 5.12 -18.99
CA ALA A 98 25.97 4.59 -20.19
C ALA A 98 25.48 3.16 -20.46
N GLY A 99 24.61 2.99 -21.46
CA GLY A 99 24.25 1.66 -21.98
C GLY A 99 22.79 1.54 -22.39
N ALA A 100 22.49 1.95 -23.61
CA ALA A 100 21.29 1.55 -24.34
C ALA A 100 21.20 0.01 -24.44
N GLY A 101 20.00 -0.54 -24.37
CA GLY A 101 19.75 -1.97 -24.56
C GLY A 101 18.29 -2.36 -24.40
N CYS A 102 17.50 -2.10 -25.44
CA CYS A 102 16.32 -2.86 -25.87
C CYS A 102 15.61 -3.77 -24.85
N CYS A 103 14.41 -3.38 -24.41
CA CYS A 103 13.30 -4.32 -24.21
C CYS A 103 12.07 -3.73 -24.91
N ALA A 104 11.85 -4.22 -26.13
CA ALA A 104 10.60 -4.05 -26.83
C ALA A 104 9.47 -4.68 -25.99
N ILE A 105 8.55 -3.85 -25.49
CA ILE A 105 7.21 -4.31 -25.15
C ILE A 105 6.28 -3.50 -26.05
N GLY A 106 5.75 -4.22 -27.04
CA GLY A 106 4.90 -3.68 -28.10
C GLY A 106 3.75 -2.87 -27.52
N ARG A 107 3.67 -1.62 -27.99
CA ARG A 107 2.41 -0.91 -28.13
C ARG A 107 1.61 -1.63 -29.24
N SER A 108 0.51 -2.25 -28.88
CA SER A 108 -0.60 -2.48 -29.80
C SER A 108 -1.71 -1.49 -29.45
N PRO A 109 -2.15 -0.63 -30.38
CA PRO A 109 -3.32 0.22 -30.23
C PRO A 109 -4.54 -0.48 -30.82
N THR A 110 -5.59 -0.68 -30.01
CA THR A 110 -6.97 -0.92 -30.47
C THR A 110 -7.85 -0.26 -29.40
N ALA A 111 -8.49 0.90 -29.56
CA ALA A 111 -9.09 1.53 -30.74
C ALA A 111 -9.98 0.55 -31.51
N PHE A 112 -11.14 0.23 -30.93
CA PHE A 112 -12.34 -0.08 -31.69
C PHE A 112 -13.54 0.53 -30.97
N LEU A 113 -14.22 1.41 -31.71
CA LEU A 113 -15.62 1.81 -31.55
C LEU A 113 -16.54 0.59 -31.70
#